data_AF-A0A5J4QAE6-F1
#
_entry.id   AF-A0A5J4QAE6-F1
#
_cell.length_a   1.000
_cell.length_b   1.000
_cell.length_c   1.000
_cell.angle_alpha   90.00
_cell.angle_beta   90.00
_cell.angle_gamma   90.00
#
_symmetry.space_group_name_H-M   'P 1'
#
loop_
_entity.id
_entity.type
_entity.pdbx_description
1 polymer ?
#
loop_
_entity_poly.entity_id
_entity_poly.type
_entity_poly.pdbx_seq_one_letter_code
_entity_poly.pdbx_strand_id
1 'polypeptide(L)' 'QKQAYFKRIEDMQLKNPRVVGFGISNRATFEAACRYASGAIVGSKFISLLEEERDAEKAVKRLIEGLRE' A
#
# COMPACT_ATOMS: atom_id res chain seq x y z
N GLN A 1 -0.08 -16.79 4.57
CA GLN A 1 -1.10 -16.21 5.48
C GLN A 1 -1.78 -14.96 4.91
N LYS A 2 -1.07 -13.87 4.53
CA LYS A 2 -1.69 -12.67 3.93
C LYS A 2 -2.43 -12.90 2.61
N GLN A 3 -1.86 -13.68 1.68
CA GLN A 3 -2.51 -13.98 0.39
C GLN A 3 -3.83 -14.75 0.55
N ALA A 4 -3.88 -15.73 1.46
CA ALA A 4 -5.11 -16.48 1.74
C ALA A 4 -6.20 -15.58 2.33
N TYR A 5 -5.82 -14.62 3.17
CA TYR A 5 -6.74 -13.61 3.70
C TYR A 5 -7.29 -12.71 2.57
N PHE A 6 -6.44 -12.19 1.69
CA PHE A 6 -6.89 -11.35 0.57
C PHE A 6 -7.78 -12.11 -0.41
N LYS A 7 -7.43 -13.36 -0.74
CA LYS A 7 -8.26 -14.22 -1.58
C LYS A 7 -9.63 -14.48 -0.95
N ARG A 8 -9.69 -14.78 0.36
CA ARG A 8 -10.97 -14.95 1.06
C ARG A 8 -11.85 -13.70 0.96
N ILE A 9 -11.28 -12.51 1.16
CA ILE A 9 -12.02 -11.24 1.05
C ILE A 9 -12.46 -10.97 -0.40
N GLU A 10 -11.66 -11.38 -1.38
CA GLU A 10 -12.01 -11.33 -2.80
C GLU A 10 -13.23 -12.21 -3.12
N ASP A 11 -13.21 -13.45 -2.64
CA ASP A 11 -14.27 -14.44 -2.82
C ASP A 11 -15.60 -14.02 -2.17
N MET A 12 -15.61 -13.03 -1.27
CA MET A 12 -16.84 -12.49 -0.66
C MET A 12 -17.69 -11.63 -1.62
N GLN A 13 -17.18 -11.29 -2.82
CA GLN A 13 -17.93 -10.54 -3.84
C GLN A 13 -18.60 -9.26 -3.29
N LEU A 14 -17.84 -8.53 -2.45
CA LEU A 14 -18.33 -7.30 -1.81
C LEU A 14 -18.65 -6.23 -2.85
N LYS A 15 -19.77 -5.52 -2.64
CA LYS A 15 -20.24 -4.47 -3.57
C LYS A 15 -19.37 -3.21 -3.57
N ASN A 16 -18.64 -2.97 -2.48
CA ASN A 16 -17.84 -1.76 -2.31
C ASN A 16 -16.38 -1.99 -2.75
N PRO A 17 -15.75 -1.03 -3.42
CA PRO A 17 -14.32 -1.06 -3.72
C PRO A 17 -13.50 -1.28 -2.45
N ARG A 18 -12.48 -2.14 -2.54
CA ARG A 18 -11.67 -2.56 -1.39
C ARG A 18 -10.29 -1.93 -1.47
N VAL A 19 -9.70 -1.65 -0.33
CA VAL A 19 -8.35 -1.07 -0.22
C VAL A 19 -7.57 -1.84 0.83
N VAL A 20 -6.30 -2.12 0.56
CA VAL A 20 -5.40 -2.82 1.52
C VAL A 20 -4.51 -1.79 2.20
N GLY A 21 -4.42 -1.81 3.53
CA GLY A 21 -3.63 -0.80 4.29
C GLY A 21 -2.45 -1.32 5.10
N PHE A 22 -2.15 -2.63 5.07
CA PHE A 22 -1.18 -3.23 6.00
C PHE A 22 0.01 -3.88 5.30
N GLY A 23 1.21 -3.36 5.59
CA GLY A 23 2.49 -3.92 5.12
C GLY A 23 2.79 -3.61 3.66
N ILE A 24 2.43 -2.41 3.21
CA ILE A 24 2.76 -1.87 1.90
C ILE A 24 3.88 -0.86 2.10
N SER A 25 5.05 -1.11 1.51
CA SER A 25 6.24 -0.28 1.72
C SER A 25 7.16 -0.17 0.51
N ASN A 26 6.84 -0.89 -0.56
CA ASN A 26 7.60 -0.92 -1.81
C ASN A 26 6.68 -1.33 -2.96
N ARG A 27 7.15 -1.22 -4.20
CA ARG A 27 6.42 -1.62 -5.39
C ARG A 27 5.86 -3.05 -5.34
N ALA A 28 6.67 -4.04 -4.98
CA ALA A 28 6.21 -5.44 -4.98
C ALA A 28 5.01 -5.68 -4.04
N THR A 29 5.04 -5.07 -2.86
CA THR A 29 3.93 -5.14 -1.88
C THR A 29 2.73 -4.30 -2.31
N PHE A 30 2.94 -3.20 -3.01
CA PHE A 30 1.89 -2.38 -3.61
C PHE A 30 1.18 -3.10 -4.76
N GLU A 31 1.94 -3.68 -5.70
CA GLU A 31 1.38 -4.49 -6.80
C GLU A 31 0.65 -5.73 -6.28
N ALA A 32 1.16 -6.37 -5.22
CA ALA A 32 0.46 -7.46 -4.56
C ALA A 32 -0.88 -7.01 -3.93
N ALA A 33 -0.94 -5.81 -3.34
CA ALA A 33 -2.19 -5.25 -2.83
C ALA A 33 -3.19 -4.94 -3.96
N CYS A 34 -2.72 -4.28 -5.03
CA CYS A 34 -3.54 -3.90 -6.18
C CYS A 34 -4.04 -5.11 -7.00
N ARG A 35 -3.41 -6.28 -6.88
CA ARG A 35 -3.91 -7.53 -7.50
C ARG A 35 -5.25 -8.00 -6.92
N TYR A 36 -5.54 -7.70 -5.66
CA TYR A 36 -6.71 -8.21 -4.94
C TYR A 36 -7.64 -7.10 -4.43
N ALA A 37 -7.30 -5.83 -4.70
CA ALA A 37 -8.01 -4.66 -4.19
C ALA A 37 -7.92 -3.49 -5.18
N SER A 38 -8.85 -2.55 -5.07
CA SER A 38 -8.95 -1.35 -5.90
C SER A 38 -7.89 -0.29 -5.56
N GLY A 39 -7.10 -0.51 -4.50
CA GLY A 39 -6.02 0.39 -4.12
C GLY A 39 -5.30 -0.02 -2.84
N ALA A 40 -4.39 0.83 -2.40
CA ALA A 40 -3.52 0.63 -1.25
C ALA A 40 -3.43 1.88 -0.37
N ILE A 41 -3.32 1.70 0.94
CA ILE A 41 -2.96 2.75 1.92
C ILE A 41 -1.56 2.47 2.42
N VAL A 42 -0.68 3.47 2.36
CA VAL A 42 0.72 3.38 2.76
C VAL A 42 0.99 4.35 3.91
N GLY A 43 0.92 3.83 5.14
CA GLY A 43 1.14 4.63 6.36
C GLY A 43 2.57 4.58 6.88
N SER A 44 3.02 3.41 7.35
CA SER A 44 4.30 3.29 8.06
C SER A 44 5.50 3.75 7.23
N LYS A 45 5.53 3.44 5.93
CA LYS A 45 6.61 3.90 5.04
C LYS A 45 6.64 5.41 4.86
N PHE A 46 5.46 6.06 4.83
CA PHE A 46 5.37 7.52 4.79
C PHE A 46 5.95 8.14 6.07
N ILE A 47 5.57 7.63 7.25
CA ILE A 47 6.09 8.13 8.53
C ILE A 47 7.61 7.99 8.61
N SER A 48 8.17 6.84 8.21
CA SER A 48 9.63 6.67 8.18
C SER A 48 10.32 7.67 7.25
N LEU A 49 9.77 7.91 6.06
CA LEU A 49 10.33 8.91 5.14
C LEU A 49 10.17 10.33 5.67
N LEU A 50 9.08 10.62 6.37
CA LEU A 50 8.85 11.93 6.99
C LEU A 50 9.85 12.20 8.11
N GLU A 51 10.20 11.18 8.91
CA GLU A 51 11.24 11.27 9.94
C GLU A 51 12.63 11.54 9.35
N GLU A 52 12.94 10.93 8.20
CA GLU A 52 14.19 11.14 7.45
C GLU A 52 14.28 12.53 6.81
N GLU A 53 13.27 12.90 6.02
CA GLU A 53 13.28 14.13 5.21
C GLU A 53 12.98 15.39 6.04
N ARG A 54 12.24 15.23 7.14
CA ARG A 54 11.67 16.33 7.96
C ARG A 54 10.83 17.32 7.16
N ASP A 55 10.38 16.91 5.98
CA ASP A 55 9.58 17.68 5.05
C ASP A 55 8.56 16.74 4.40
N ALA A 56 7.28 17.11 4.49
CA ALA A 56 6.19 16.27 4.01
C ALA A 56 6.17 16.14 2.49
N GLU A 57 6.49 17.20 1.75
CA GLU A 57 6.47 17.17 0.28
C GLU A 57 7.58 16.27 -0.26
N LYS A 58 8.80 16.37 0.31
CA LYS A 58 9.92 15.48 -0.03
C LYS A 58 9.62 14.03 0.32
N ALA A 59 9.04 13.78 1.50
CA ALA A 59 8.65 12.43 1.91
C ALA A 59 7.61 11.81 0.96
N VAL A 60 6.62 12.60 0.52
CA VAL A 60 5.62 12.15 -0.47
C VAL A 60 6.28 11.88 -1.83
N LYS A 61 7.18 12.74 -2.31
CA LYS A 61 7.90 12.52 -3.59
C LYS A 61 8.70 11.22 -3.56
N ARG A 62 9.53 11.02 -2.53
CA ARG A 62 10.32 9.78 -2.35
C ARG A 62 9.43 8.55 -2.21
N LEU A 63 8.29 8.67 -1.53
CA LEU A 63 7.33 7.58 -1.42
C LEU A 63 6.77 7.18 -2.79
N ILE A 64 6.32 8.15 -3.58
CA ILE A 64 5.75 7.90 -4.91
C ILE A 64 6.80 7.29 -5.84
N GLU A 65 8.04 7.79 -5.81
CA GLU A 65 9.16 7.22 -6.56
C GLU A 65 9.41 5.75 -6.19
N GLY A 66 9.57 5.45 -4.89
CA GLY A 66 9.81 4.07 -4.43
C GLY A 66 8.64 3.09 -4.59
N LEU A 67 7.44 3.58 -4.93
CA LEU A 67 6.30 2.74 -5.33
C LEU A 67 6.22 2.53 -6.84
N ARG A 68 6.87 3.39 -7.64
CA ARG A 68 6.91 3.32 -9.12
C ARG A 68 8.09 2.52 -9.64
N GLU A 69 9.21 2.50 -8.91
CA GLU A 69 10.42 1.71 -9.18
C GLU A 69 10.22 0.24 -8.82
#